data_AF-A0A933HS01-F1
#
_entry.id   AF-A0A933HS01-F1
#
_cell.length_a   1.000
_cell.length_b   1.000
_cell.length_c   1.000
_cell.angle_alpha   90.00
_cell.angle_beta   90.00
_cell.angle_gamma   90.00
#
_symmetry.space_group_name_H-M   'P 1'
#
loop_
_entity.id
_entity.type
_entity.pdbx_description
1 polymer ?
#
loop_
_entity_poly.entity_id
_entity_poly.type
_entity_poly.pdbx_seq_one_letter_code
_entity_poly.pdbx_strand_id
1 'polypeptide(L)' 'MKVATYEGFVENGKVQLPENIYLPEKAKVYVIVPDVQAQVVPYMRSPRLVHPEDAKDFEKEIIEDYSGALSCS' A
#
# COMPACT_ATOMS: atom_id res chain seq x y z
N MET A 1 -26.18 -17.92 6.12
CA MET A 1 -25.27 -17.02 6.86
C MET A 1 -26.12 -15.94 7.51
N LYS A 2 -26.05 -15.76 8.84
CA LYS A 2 -26.84 -14.73 9.53
C LYS A 2 -25.99 -13.46 9.58
N VAL A 3 -26.48 -12.39 8.93
CA VAL A 3 -25.82 -11.08 8.89
C VAL A 3 -26.64 -10.14 9.74
N ALA A 4 -25.96 -9.36 10.58
CA ALA A 4 -26.56 -8.24 11.30
C ALA A 4 -26.02 -6.94 10.71
N THR A 5 -26.90 -5.94 10.57
CA THR A 5 -26.51 -4.59 10.14
C THR A 5 -26.59 -3.69 11.35
N TYR A 6 -25.52 -2.93 11.61
CA TYR A 6 -25.46 -1.96 12.68
C TYR A 6 -25.26 -0.58 12.06
N GLU A 7 -26.01 0.40 12.56
CA GLU A 7 -25.80 1.80 12.25
C GLU A 7 -24.73 2.37 13.18
N GLY A 8 -23.88 3.23 12.65
CA GLY A 8 -22.80 3.88 13.37
C GLY A 8 -22.32 5.11 12.62
N PHE A 9 -21.58 5.98 13.30
CA PHE A 9 -21.05 7.20 12.73
C PHE A 9 -19.55 7.06 12.44
N VAL A 10 -19.07 7.78 11.42
CA VAL A 10 -17.64 7.86 11.14
C VAL A 10 -17.09 9.08 11.87
N GLU A 11 -16.22 8.84 12.85
CA GLU A 11 -15.51 9.89 13.59
C GLU A 11 -14.00 9.70 13.40
N ASN A 12 -13.31 10.75 12.92
CA ASN A 12 -11.87 10.70 12.63
C ASN A 12 -11.45 9.53 11.71
N GLY A 13 -12.29 9.21 10.72
CA GLY A 13 -12.04 8.11 9.78
C GLY A 13 -12.23 6.71 10.37
N LYS A 14 -12.78 6.59 11.58
CA LYS A 14 -13.07 5.31 12.25
C LYS A 14 -14.58 5.12 12.38
N VAL A 15 -15.06 3.92 12.08
CA VAL A 15 -16.45 3.54 12.35
C VAL A 15 -16.62 3.38 13.86
N GLN A 16 -17.47 4.22 14.46
CA GLN A 16 -17.90 4.11 15.84
C GLN A 16 -19.26 3.43 15.89
N LEU A 17 -19.33 2.30 16.58
CA LEU A 17 -20.59 1.64 16.88
C LEU A 17 -21.15 2.20 18.20
N PRO A 18 -22.48 2.23 18.37
CA PRO A 18 -23.09 2.58 19.65
C PRO A 18 -22.57 1.71 20.80
N GLU A 19 -22.46 2.26 22.01
CA GLU A 19 -21.83 1.59 23.17
C GLU A 19 -22.46 0.25 23.56
N ASN A 20 -23.73 0.03 23.19
CA ASN A 20 -24.45 -1.20 23.46
C ASN A 20 -24.27 -2.29 22.39
N ILE A 21 -23.46 -2.04 21.35
CA ILE A 21 -23.18 -3.00 20.28
C ILE A 21 -21.80 -3.61 20.48
N TYR A 22 -21.79 -4.90 20.81
CA TYR A 22 -20.57 -5.70 20.94
C TYR A 22 -20.50 -6.72 19.81
N LEU A 23 -19.44 -6.65 19.01
CA LEU A 23 -19.16 -7.66 18.00
C LEU A 23 -18.45 -8.87 18.63
N PRO A 24 -18.78 -10.10 18.22
CA PRO A 24 -18.08 -11.29 18.71
C PRO A 24 -16.58 -11.25 18.40
N GLU A 25 -15.77 -11.88 19.25
CA GLU A 25 -14.34 -12.00 19.01
C GLU A 25 -14.06 -12.68 17.66
N LYS A 26 -13.10 -12.14 16.89
CA LYS A 26 -12.71 -12.63 15.55
C LYS A 26 -13.83 -12.59 14.50
N ALA A 27 -14.92 -11.87 14.75
CA ALA A 27 -15.96 -11.65 13.75
C ALA A 27 -15.39 -10.91 12.53
N LYS A 28 -15.78 -11.36 11.33
CA LYS A 28 -15.42 -10.71 10.07
C LYS A 28 -16.37 -9.54 9.81
N VAL A 29 -15.82 -8.34 9.64
CA VAL A 29 -16.60 -7.11 9.41
C VAL A 29 -16.44 -6.64 7.98
N TYR A 30 -17.54 -6.22 7.36
CA TYR A 30 -17.58 -5.61 6.04
C TYR A 30 -18.11 -4.18 6.20
N VAL A 31 -17.41 -3.20 5.64
CA VAL A 31 -17.83 -1.80 5.63
C VAL A 31 -18.19 -1.44 4.19
N ILE A 32 -19.42 -0.98 3.98
CA ILE A 32 -19.92 -0.55 2.67
C ILE A 32 -20.00 0.97 2.72
N VAL A 33 -19.24 1.65 1.87
CA VAL A 33 -19.30 3.11 1.74
C VAL A 33 -19.71 3.45 0.31
N PRO A 34 -20.93 3.97 0.08
CA PRO A 34 -21.34 4.41 -1.25
C PRO A 34 -20.52 5.64 -1.69
N ASP A 35 -20.30 5.79 -2.99
CA ASP A 35 -19.69 6.97 -3.63
C ASP A 35 -18.27 7.35 -3.20
N VAL A 36 -17.55 6.44 -2.52
CA VAL A 36 -16.11 6.62 -2.32
C VAL A 36 -15.41 6.29 -3.63
N GLN A 37 -14.83 7.29 -4.26
CA GLN A 37 -13.75 7.09 -5.22
C GLN A 37 -12.61 6.44 -4.44
N ALA A 38 -12.54 5.11 -4.48
CA ALA A 38 -11.39 4.41 -3.95
C ALA A 38 -10.16 5.07 -4.56
N GLN A 39 -9.22 5.52 -3.73
CA GLN A 39 -7.91 5.90 -4.21
C GLN A 39 -7.29 4.62 -4.75
N VAL A 40 -7.55 4.34 -6.03
CA VAL A 40 -6.82 3.34 -6.78
C VAL A 40 -5.44 3.94 -6.90
N VAL A 41 -4.55 3.60 -5.96
CA VAL A 41 -3.13 3.87 -6.13
C VAL A 41 -2.76 3.16 -7.43
N PRO A 42 -2.44 3.89 -8.52
CA PRO A 42 -2.14 3.24 -9.78
C PRO A 42 -0.88 2.41 -9.59
N TYR A 43 -1.06 1.10 -9.48
CA TYR A 43 0.06 0.18 -9.37
C TYR A 43 0.59 -0.07 -10.78
N MET A 44 1.69 0.59 -11.11
CA MET A 44 2.50 0.19 -12.24
C MET A 44 3.24 -1.08 -11.83
N ARG A 45 2.88 -2.22 -12.43
CA ARG A 45 3.66 -3.46 -12.25
C ARG A 45 5.11 -3.17 -12.60
N SER A 46 6.04 -3.60 -11.75
CA SER A 46 7.45 -3.55 -12.10
C SER A 46 7.68 -4.41 -13.36
N PRO A 47 8.46 -3.90 -14.34
CA PRO A 47 8.92 -4.73 -15.44
C PRO A 47 9.60 -5.99 -14.90
N ARG A 48 9.37 -7.12 -15.56
CA ARG A 48 10.11 -8.36 -15.34
C ARG A 48 10.89 -8.67 -16.60
N LEU A 49 12.09 -9.22 -16.45
CA LEU A 49 12.81 -9.78 -17.58
C LEU A 49 11.99 -10.96 -18.14
N VAL A 50 11.94 -11.06 -19.47
CA VAL A 50 11.30 -12.20 -20.16
C VAL A 50 12.09 -13.48 -19.86
N HIS A 51 13.42 -13.35 -19.76
CA HIS A 51 14.35 -14.42 -19.44
C HIS A 51 15.20 -14.00 -18.22
N PRO A 52 15.13 -14.70 -17.07
CA PRO A 52 15.91 -14.35 -15.89
C PRO A 52 17.43 -14.29 -16.12
N GLU A 53 17.94 -15.07 -17.07
CA GLU A 53 19.36 -15.13 -17.45
C GLU A 53 19.91 -13.85 -18.09
N ASP A 54 19.04 -12.96 -18.59
CA ASP A 54 19.42 -11.67 -19.18
C ASP A 54 19.84 -10.63 -18.13
N ALA A 55 19.68 -10.93 -16.83
CA ALA A 55 20.06 -10.02 -15.75
C ALA A 55 21.54 -9.63 -15.80
N LYS A 56 22.40 -10.49 -16.36
CA LYS A 56 23.83 -10.25 -16.58
C LYS A 56 24.13 -9.05 -17.50
N ASP A 57 23.20 -8.73 -18.41
CA ASP A 57 23.38 -7.63 -19.38
C ASP A 57 23.15 -6.26 -18.73
N PHE A 58 22.59 -6.24 -17.52
CA PHE A 58 22.27 -5.03 -16.74
C PHE A 58 23.21 -4.83 -15.55
N GLU A 59 24.39 -5.47 -15.54
CA GLU A 59 25.40 -5.27 -14.51
C GLU A 59 25.93 -3.83 -14.54
N LYS A 60 25.86 -3.15 -13.39
CA LYS A 60 26.29 -1.76 -13.27
C LYS A 60 27.81 -1.69 -13.15
N GLU A 61 28.45 -1.01 -14.10
CA GLU A 61 29.83 -0.56 -13.96
C GLU A 61 29.87 0.76 -13.19
N ILE A 62 30.70 0.85 -12.14
CA ILE A 62 30.94 2.08 -11.39
C ILE A 62 32.30 2.60 -11.82
N ILE A 63 32.30 3.76 -12.49
CA ILE A 63 33.52 4.49 -12.83
C ILE A 63 33.68 5.60 -11.79
N GLU A 64 34.69 5.50 -10.94
CA GLU A 64 35.03 6.54 -9.97
C GLU A 64 35.73 7.69 -10.70
N ASP A 65 35.11 8.87 -10.71
CA ASP A 65 35.74 10.08 -11.19
C ASP A 65 36.47 10.79 -10.04
N TYR A 66 37.80 10.87 -10.14
CA TYR A 66 38.67 11.54 -9.17
C TYR A 66 38.93 13.01 -9.52
N SER A 67 38.20 13.59 -10.49
CA SER A 67 38.36 14.97 -10.95
C SER A 67 38.04 16.06 -9.89
N GLY A 68 37.49 15.69 -8.73
CA GLY A 68 37.14 16.61 -7.64
C GLY A 68 38.18 16.76 -6.50
N ALA A 69 39.29 16.02 -6.51
CA ALA A 69 40.20 15.96 -5.34
C ALA A 69 41.33 17.02 -5.29
N LEU A 70 41.36 18.00 -6.20
CA LEU A 70 42.41 19.04 -6.21
C LEU A 70 41.93 20.46 -5.85
N SER A 71 40.76 20.63 -5.22
CA SER A 71 40.29 21.95 -4.79
C SER A 71 39.82 22.00 -3.34
N CYS A 72 40.66 21.55 -2.40
CA CYS A 72 40.57 21.99 -1.00
C CYS A 72 41.98 22.14 -0.43
N SER A 73 42.55 23.33 -0.63
CA SER A 73 43.69 23.88 0.10
C SER A 73 43.51 25.38 0.21
#